data_AF-A0A060C1Q3-F1
#
_entry.id   AF-A0A060C1Q3-F1
#
_cell.length_a   1.000
_cell.length_b   1.000
_cell.length_c   1.000
_cell.angle_alpha   90.00
_cell.angle_beta   90.00
_cell.angle_gamma   90.00
#
_symmetry.space_group_name_H-M   'P 1'
#
loop_
_entity.id
_entity.type
_entity.pdbx_description
1 polymer ?
#
loop_
_entity_poly.entity_id
_entity_poly.type
_entity_poly.pdbx_seq_one_letter_code
_entity_poly.pdbx_strand_id
1 'polypeptide(L)'
;MLFRLPYGRCSPQALDLLAGLGLTVVQWDVVAEGGGDNSAPKQALEVARRVRPGSILLFHANRVPHGSAALLRGVVAALRAQGYSFVTVSRLLRMGEPRRTTDGYFTVPGDNHALDGRFGVDGTGRHTPFTGR
;
A
#
# COMPACT_ATOMS: atom_id res chain seq x y z
N MET A 1 2.96 16.42 5.50
CA MET A 1 3.45 15.67 4.31
C MET A 1 3.10 14.19 4.50
N LEU A 2 2.94 13.40 3.43
CA LEU A 2 2.56 11.98 3.54
C LEU A 2 3.79 11.08 3.46
N PHE A 3 3.77 9.96 4.17
CA PHE A 3 4.83 8.95 4.16
C PHE A 3 4.24 7.54 4.10
N ARG A 4 4.91 6.62 3.40
CA ARG A 4 4.54 5.20 3.36
C ARG A 4 5.76 4.36 3.67
N LEU A 5 5.68 3.56 4.74
CA LEU A 5 6.76 2.67 5.13
C LEU A 5 6.94 1.55 4.10
N PRO A 6 8.19 1.16 3.78
CA PRO A 6 8.46 0.02 2.91
C PRO A 6 7.79 -1.26 3.43
N TYR A 7 7.29 -2.08 2.51
CA TYR A 7 6.65 -3.37 2.81
C TYR A 7 5.46 -3.29 3.78
N GLY A 8 4.87 -2.11 3.95
CA GLY A 8 3.78 -1.91 4.92
C GLY A 8 4.22 -2.13 6.37
N ARG A 9 5.53 -2.13 6.65
CA ARG A 9 6.07 -2.30 8.00
C ARG A 9 5.72 -1.13 8.88
N CYS A 10 5.62 -1.39 10.17
CA CYS A 10 5.31 -0.36 11.15
C CYS A 10 5.92 -0.76 12.49
N SER A 11 6.48 0.21 13.21
CA SER A 11 6.86 0.06 14.61
C SER A 11 6.48 1.33 15.36
N PRO A 12 6.19 1.24 16.67
CA PRO A 12 5.91 2.43 17.49
C PRO A 12 7.00 3.49 17.38
N GLN A 13 8.27 3.09 17.40
CA GLN A 13 9.42 4.00 17.30
C GLN A 13 9.45 4.74 15.95
N ALA A 14 9.15 4.05 14.85
CA ALA A 14 9.09 4.68 13.53
C ALA A 14 7.89 5.63 13.42
N LEU A 15 6.73 5.25 13.97
CA LEU A 15 5.54 6.10 14.00
C LEU A 15 5.78 7.38 14.81
N ASP A 16 6.36 7.27 16.00
CA ASP A 16 6.66 8.40 16.87
C ASP A 16 7.65 9.38 16.21
N LEU A 17 8.71 8.85 15.59
CA LEU A 17 9.67 9.66 14.84
C LEU A 17 9.00 10.42 13.69
N LEU A 18 8.22 9.71 12.86
CA LEU A 18 7.55 10.31 11.70
C LEU A 18 6.50 11.35 12.15
N ALA A 19 5.79 11.08 13.25
CA ALA A 19 4.86 12.03 13.85
C ALA A 19 5.58 13.30 14.35
N GLY A 20 6.73 13.15 15.01
CA GLY A 20 7.58 14.27 15.44
C GLY A 20 8.10 15.12 14.26
N LEU A 21 8.23 14.52 13.08
CA LEU A 21 8.57 15.21 11.83
C LEU A 21 7.35 15.81 11.08
N GLY A 22 6.14 15.70 11.64
CA GLY A 22 4.91 16.17 11.00
C GLY A 22 4.49 15.36 9.77
N LEU A 23 4.90 14.09 9.70
CA LEU A 23 4.56 13.17 8.61
C LEU A 23 3.38 12.29 8.99
N THR A 24 2.39 12.22 8.10
CA THR A 24 1.28 11.28 8.22
C THR A 24 1.63 9.99 7.51
N VAL A 25 1.71 8.89 8.26
CA VAL A 25 1.88 7.56 7.68
C VAL A 25 0.58 7.08 7.05
N VAL A 26 0.65 6.65 5.80
CA VAL A 26 -0.51 6.18 5.03
C VAL A 26 -0.22 4.78 4.49
N GLN A 27 -1.16 3.87 4.76
CA GLN A 27 -1.23 2.52 4.19
C GLN A 27 -2.26 2.45 3.04
N TRP A 28 -2.57 1.24 2.59
CA TRP A 28 -3.61 0.94 1.60
C TRP A 28 -4.57 -0.08 2.18
N ASP A 29 -5.78 -0.21 1.63
CA ASP A 29 -6.71 -1.30 1.96
C ASP A 29 -6.88 -2.31 0.80
N VAL A 30 -6.50 -1.93 -0.42
CA VAL A 30 -6.59 -2.81 -1.60
C VAL A 30 -5.23 -2.93 -2.28
N VAL A 31 -4.62 -4.12 -2.20
CA VAL A 31 -3.49 -4.50 -3.07
C VAL A 31 -4.04 -4.86 -4.45
N ALA A 32 -3.74 -4.04 -5.45
CA ALA A 32 -4.27 -4.26 -6.80
C ALA A 32 -3.50 -5.34 -7.56
N GLU A 33 -2.18 -5.35 -7.41
CA GLU A 33 -1.28 -6.20 -8.20
C GLU A 33 -0.98 -7.53 -7.51
N GLY A 34 -0.87 -8.60 -8.29
CA GLY A 34 -0.32 -9.89 -7.88
C GLY A 34 1.13 -10.05 -8.37
N GLY A 35 1.82 -11.09 -7.90
CA GLY A 35 3.22 -11.35 -8.25
C GLY A 35 3.47 -11.81 -9.70
N GLY A 36 2.42 -12.10 -10.47
CA GLY A 36 2.51 -12.56 -11.86
C GLY A 36 2.30 -11.46 -12.89
N ASP A 37 1.86 -11.84 -14.09
CA ASP A 37 1.41 -10.87 -15.09
C ASP A 37 0.00 -10.35 -14.74
N ASN A 38 -0.10 -9.03 -14.62
CA ASN A 38 -1.32 -8.30 -14.26
C ASN A 38 -2.12 -7.80 -15.48
N SER A 39 -1.75 -8.21 -16.70
CA SER A 39 -2.40 -7.74 -17.94
C SER A 39 -3.79 -8.34 -18.20
N ALA A 40 -4.18 -9.38 -17.46
CA ALA A 40 -5.44 -10.09 -17.67
C ALA A 40 -6.67 -9.20 -17.40
N PRO A 41 -7.59 -9.01 -18.36
CA PRO A 41 -8.74 -8.11 -18.20
C PRO A 41 -9.64 -8.45 -17.00
N LYS A 42 -9.79 -9.74 -16.67
CA LYS A 42 -10.61 -10.17 -15.52
C LYS A 42 -10.10 -9.62 -14.18
N GLN A 43 -8.79 -9.42 -14.06
CA GLN A 43 -8.17 -8.99 -12.82
C GLN A 43 -8.60 -7.57 -12.44
N ALA A 44 -8.83 -6.70 -13.43
CA ALA A 44 -9.34 -5.36 -13.18
C ALA A 44 -10.72 -5.37 -12.50
N LEU A 45 -11.61 -6.29 -12.92
CA LEU A 45 -12.94 -6.45 -12.33
C LEU A 45 -12.85 -7.02 -10.91
N GLU A 46 -11.94 -7.97 -10.67
CA GLU A 46 -11.68 -8.54 -9.35
C GLU A 46 -11.12 -7.49 -8.37
N VAL A 47 -10.21 -6.63 -8.81
CA VAL A 47 -9.72 -5.50 -8.01
C VAL A 47 -10.87 -4.54 -7.71
N ALA A 48 -11.65 -4.14 -8.73
CA ALA A 48 -12.76 -3.20 -8.55
C ALA A 48 -13.82 -3.70 -7.55
N ARG A 49 -14.09 -5.02 -7.50
CA ARG A 49 -15.03 -5.62 -6.53
C ARG A 49 -14.59 -5.51 -5.07
N ARG A 50 -13.30 -5.31 -4.80
CA ARG A 50 -12.76 -5.15 -3.44
C ARG A 50 -12.79 -3.71 -2.96
N VAL A 51 -13.09 -2.76 -3.84
CA VAL A 51 -13.10 -1.32 -3.55
C VAL A 51 -14.43 -0.92 -2.91
N ARG A 52 -14.31 -0.03 -1.91
CA ARG A 52 -15.44 0.66 -1.27
C ARG A 52 -15.17 2.17 -1.25
N PRO A 53 -16.18 3.02 -0.97
CA PRO A 53 -15.94 4.44 -0.76
C PRO A 53 -14.86 4.68 0.29
N GLY A 54 -13.82 5.43 -0.09
CA GLY A 54 -12.67 5.72 0.77
C GLY A 54 -11.49 4.74 0.67
N SER A 55 -11.52 3.73 -0.21
CA SER A 55 -10.38 2.84 -0.43
C SER A 55 -9.16 3.57 -1.04
N ILE A 56 -7.97 3.13 -0.64
CA ILE A 56 -6.66 3.49 -1.18
C ILE A 56 -6.08 2.23 -1.83
N LEU A 57 -5.87 2.29 -3.15
CA LEU A 57 -5.33 1.17 -3.92
C LEU A 57 -3.81 1.27 -4.03
N LEU A 58 -3.12 0.16 -3.78
CA LEU A 58 -1.67 0.03 -3.99
C LEU A 58 -1.37 -0.47 -5.41
N PHE A 59 -0.56 0.31 -6.12
CA PHE A 59 0.10 -0.04 -7.38
C PHE A 59 1.59 0.30 -7.34
N HIS A 60 2.37 -0.31 -8.23
CA HIS A 60 3.79 -0.01 -8.41
C HIS A 60 4.08 0.56 -9.81
N ALA A 61 5.00 1.52 -9.86
CA ALA A 61 5.47 2.17 -11.09
C ALA A 61 6.97 1.93 -11.34
N ASN A 62 7.46 0.75 -10.96
CA ASN A 62 8.85 0.32 -11.05
C ASN A 62 9.06 -0.85 -12.04
N ARG A 63 8.08 -1.10 -12.92
CA ARG A 63 8.02 -2.21 -13.91
C ARG A 63 7.85 -3.63 -13.33
N VAL A 64 7.75 -3.78 -12.01
CA VAL A 64 7.53 -5.07 -11.35
C VAL A 64 6.39 -4.93 -10.33
N PRO A 65 5.31 -5.71 -10.42
CA PRO A 65 5.10 -6.81 -11.36
C PRO A 65 4.75 -6.35 -12.79
N HIS A 66 4.79 -7.27 -13.76
CA HIS A 66 4.44 -6.95 -15.15
C HIS A 66 2.93 -6.69 -15.29
N GLY A 67 2.55 -5.89 -16.31
CA GLY A 67 1.13 -5.65 -16.63
C GLY A 67 0.44 -4.54 -15.83
N SER A 68 1.11 -3.90 -14.85
CA SER A 68 0.53 -2.87 -13.98
C SER A 68 -0.19 -1.75 -14.72
N ALA A 69 0.37 -1.26 -15.83
CA ALA A 69 -0.24 -0.19 -16.61
C ALA A 69 -1.56 -0.63 -17.29
N ALA A 70 -1.65 -1.89 -17.73
CA ALA A 70 -2.88 -2.44 -18.31
C ALA A 70 -3.94 -2.65 -17.21
N LEU A 71 -3.53 -3.21 -16.06
CA LEU A 71 -4.39 -3.36 -14.89
C LEU A 71 -4.97 -2.01 -14.44
N LEU A 72 -4.11 -1.00 -14.28
CA LEU A 72 -4.52 0.34 -13.84
C LEU A 72 -5.60 0.93 -14.76
N ARG A 73 -5.42 0.82 -16.09
CA ARG A 73 -6.43 1.29 -17.05
C ARG A 73 -7.77 0.58 -16.88
N GLY A 74 -7.76 -0.74 -16.74
CA GLY A 74 -8.97 -1.54 -16.54
C GLY A 74 -9.67 -1.20 -15.23
N VAL A 75 -8.92 -1.08 -14.13
CA VAL A 75 -9.44 -0.76 -12.80
C VAL A 75 -10.08 0.63 -12.78
N VAL A 76 -9.40 1.63 -13.37
CA VAL A 76 -9.95 3.00 -13.46
C VAL A 76 -11.24 3.02 -14.26
N ALA A 77 -11.30 2.32 -15.40
CA ALA A 77 -12.51 2.23 -16.21
C ALA A 77 -13.66 1.57 -15.45
N ALA A 78 -13.41 0.42 -14.81
CA ALA A 78 -14.41 -0.32 -14.05
C ALA A 78 -14.96 0.50 -12.86
N LEU A 79 -14.10 1.20 -12.12
CA LEU A 79 -14.51 2.01 -10.99
C LEU A 79 -15.28 3.27 -11.42
N ARG A 80 -14.87 3.94 -12.52
CA ARG A 80 -15.63 5.06 -13.08
C ARG A 80 -17.04 4.63 -13.52
N ALA A 81 -17.17 3.45 -14.14
CA ALA A 81 -18.47 2.90 -14.52
C ALA A 81 -19.38 2.63 -13.31
N GLN A 82 -18.80 2.40 -12.13
CA GLN A 82 -19.52 2.25 -10.86
C GLN A 82 -19.78 3.59 -10.13
N GLY A 83 -19.43 4.73 -10.74
CA GLY A 83 -19.66 6.07 -10.17
C GLY A 83 -18.56 6.57 -9.23
N TYR A 84 -17.42 5.87 -9.12
CA TYR A 84 -16.31 6.33 -8.31
C TYR A 84 -15.57 7.52 -8.95
N SER A 85 -15.09 8.42 -8.09
CA SER A 85 -14.15 9.48 -8.46
C SER A 85 -12.79 9.24 -7.82
N PHE A 86 -11.72 9.56 -8.55
CA PHE A 86 -10.36 9.44 -8.05
C PHE A 86 -9.88 10.79 -7.51
N VAL A 87 -9.28 10.75 -6.32
CA VAL A 87 -8.71 11.91 -5.64
C VAL A 87 -7.32 11.58 -5.13
N THR A 88 -6.54 12.60 -4.74
CA THR A 88 -5.29 12.37 -4.02
C THR A 88 -5.57 11.87 -2.61
N VAL A 89 -4.63 11.13 -2.02
CA VAL A 89 -4.74 10.66 -0.63
C VAL A 89 -4.97 11.83 0.34
N SER A 90 -4.26 12.95 0.18
CA SER A 90 -4.46 14.13 1.03
C SER A 90 -5.87 14.70 0.96
N ARG A 91 -6.50 14.67 -0.23
CA ARG A 91 -7.91 15.10 -0.37
C ARG A 91 -8.85 14.08 0.26
N LEU A 92 -8.61 12.78 0.03
CA LEU A 92 -9.41 11.71 0.63
C LEU A 92 -9.45 11.81 2.15
N LEU A 93 -8.30 12.00 2.80
CA LEU A 93 -8.19 12.15 4.27
C LEU A 93 -8.92 13.38 4.82
N ARG A 94 -9.25 14.38 3.99
CA ARG A 94 -10.07 15.55 4.39
C ARG A 94 -11.56 15.35 4.14
N MET A 95 -11.94 14.35 3.35
CA MET A 95 -13.33 14.10 2.95
C MET A 95 -14.08 13.19 3.93
N GLY A 96 -13.38 12.55 4.87
CA GLY A 96 -13.99 11.66 5.86
C GLY A 96 -12.99 11.23 6.93
N GLU A 97 -13.44 10.35 7.81
CA GLU A 97 -12.64 9.87 8.94
C GLU A 97 -11.70 8.72 8.54
N PRO A 98 -10.38 8.89 8.68
CA PRO A 98 -9.42 7.83 8.39
C PRO A 98 -9.52 6.69 9.40
N ARG A 99 -9.51 5.44 8.91
CA ARG A 99 -9.25 4.28 9.77
C ARG A 99 -7.77 4.26 10.16
N ARG A 100 -7.50 4.20 11.45
CA ARG A 100 -6.14 4.21 12.02
C ARG A 100 -5.82 2.86 12.63
N THR A 101 -4.55 2.48 12.55
CA THR A 101 -3.96 1.33 13.23
C THR A 101 -2.50 1.63 13.51
N THR A 102 -1.95 1.00 14.55
CA THR A 102 -0.52 1.01 14.87
C THR A 102 0.22 -0.14 14.21
N ASP A 103 -0.51 -1.16 13.73
CA ASP A 103 0.08 -2.34 13.12
C ASP A 103 0.38 -2.10 11.64
N GLY A 104 1.53 -2.60 11.20
CA GLY A 104 1.85 -2.69 9.78
C GLY A 104 1.07 -3.82 9.12
N TYR A 105 0.89 -3.75 7.80
CA TYR A 105 0.20 -4.80 7.05
C TYR A 105 0.38 -4.71 5.54
N PHE A 106 0.07 -5.83 4.87
CA PHE A 106 -0.20 -5.89 3.44
C PHE A 106 -1.69 -5.95 3.13
N THR A 107 -2.46 -6.77 3.84
CA THR A 107 -3.88 -6.99 3.57
C THR A 107 -4.75 -6.66 4.77
N VAL A 108 -4.34 -7.10 5.97
CA VAL A 108 -5.04 -6.81 7.24
C VAL A 108 -4.05 -6.47 8.34
N PRO A 109 -4.38 -5.53 9.26
CA PRO A 109 -3.50 -5.13 10.36
C PRO A 109 -2.83 -6.32 11.06
N GLY A 110 -1.49 -6.32 11.11
CA GLY A 110 -0.67 -7.33 11.77
C GLY A 110 -0.27 -8.54 10.91
N ASP A 111 -0.77 -8.68 9.67
CA ASP A 111 -0.43 -9.81 8.80
C ASP A 111 1.04 -9.84 8.35
N ASN A 112 1.76 -8.72 8.49
CA ASN A 112 3.17 -8.63 8.18
C ASN A 112 4.08 -9.06 9.34
N HIS A 113 3.57 -9.30 10.56
CA HIS A 113 4.40 -9.65 11.72
C HIS A 113 5.24 -10.91 11.48
N ALA A 114 4.72 -11.88 10.73
CA ALA A 114 5.47 -13.08 10.33
C ALA A 114 6.66 -12.76 9.41
N LEU A 115 6.49 -11.80 8.49
CA LEU A 115 7.57 -11.33 7.61
C LEU A 115 8.60 -10.53 8.41
N ASP A 116 8.13 -9.69 9.34
CA ASP A 116 8.98 -8.91 10.23
C ASP A 116 9.85 -9.79 11.11
N GLY A 117 9.30 -10.87 11.65
CA GLY A 117 10.06 -11.89 12.39
C GLY A 117 11.07 -12.64 11.51
N ARG A 118 10.71 -12.92 10.24
CA ARG A 118 11.58 -13.63 9.30
C ARG A 118 12.77 -12.80 8.83
N PHE A 119 12.57 -11.50 8.60
CA PHE A 119 13.56 -10.61 8.00
C PHE A 119 14.24 -9.68 9.01
N GLY A 120 13.75 -9.62 10.24
CA GLY A 120 14.36 -8.82 11.32
C GLY A 120 14.36 -7.31 11.03
N VAL A 121 15.24 -6.58 11.69
CA VAL A 121 15.36 -5.12 11.55
C VAL A 121 15.94 -4.69 10.19
N ASP A 122 16.76 -5.55 9.57
CA ASP A 122 17.44 -5.27 8.31
C ASP A 122 16.53 -5.49 7.07
N GLY A 123 15.37 -6.10 7.26
CA GLY A 123 14.40 -6.35 6.20
C GLY A 123 14.94 -7.32 5.14
N THR A 124 14.62 -7.06 3.87
CA THR A 124 15.07 -7.89 2.73
C THR A 124 16.45 -7.49 2.19
N GLY A 125 17.12 -6.52 2.84
CA GLY A 125 18.49 -6.16 2.53
C GLY A 125 19.43 -7.35 2.72
N ARG A 126 20.44 -7.49 1.87
CA ARG A 126 21.45 -8.56 2.01
C ARG A 126 22.01 -8.56 3.43
N HIS A 127 22.16 -9.75 4.03
CA HIS A 127 22.82 -10.03 5.30
C HIS A 127 24.31 -9.65 5.28
N THR A 128 24.61 -8.38 5.03
CA THR A 128 25.91 -7.80 5.32
C THR A 128 25.69 -7.07 6.63
N PRO A 129 26.29 -7.52 7.74
CA PRO A 129 26.18 -6.80 9.00
C PRO A 129 26.53 -5.32 8.75
N PHE A 130 25.67 -4.41 9.22
CA PHE A 130 26.00 -2.99 9.23
C PHE A 130 27.25 -2.82 10.13
N THR A 131 28.42 -2.60 9.52
CA THR A 131 29.70 -2.55 10.25
C THR A 131 30.02 -1.17 10.82
N GLY A 132 29.08 -0.22 10.74
CA GLY A 132 29.16 1.05 11.47
C GLY A 132 30.43 1.86 11.20
N ARG A 133 31.00 1.79 9.99
CA ARG A 133 32.08 2.67 9.54
C ARG A 133 31.60 3.56 8.41
#